data_AF-A0A8I0FDP3-F1
#
_entry.id   AF-A0A8I0FDP3-F1
#
_cell.length_a   1.000
_cell.length_b   1.000
_cell.length_c   1.000
_cell.angle_alpha   90.00
_cell.angle_beta   90.00
_cell.angle_gamma   90.00
#
_symmetry.space_group_name_H-M   'P 1'
#
loop_
_entity.id
_entity.type
_entity.pdbx_description
1 polymer ?
#
loop_
_entity_poly.entity_id
_entity_poly.type
_entity_poly.pdbx_seq_one_letter_code
_entity_poly.pdbx_strand_id
1 'polypeptide(L)'
;SNNLLRHISDLIKEKHGITCSKIQEKGDFLEQSFNLLHENDIVILGRVGERAAEKHKPIGSNVENFIRGANCTVLTIGENFKVPTRFIFAYEYSPTCQKMMRRIAQSDLLRTLQCHLVYVGDHPEILNEPEHYLKQAGLDLVTVYRY
;
A
#
# COMPACT_ATOMS: atom_id res chain seq x y z
N SER A 1 -4.50 -7.02 -26.57
CA SER A 1 -4.94 -5.79 -25.88
C SER A 1 -3.87 -4.69 -25.77
N ASN A 2 -2.95 -4.57 -26.74
CA ASN A 2 -1.95 -3.48 -26.76
C ASN A 2 -2.56 -2.08 -26.90
N ASN A 3 -3.73 -1.99 -27.54
CA ASN A 3 -4.46 -0.72 -27.69
C ASN A 3 -4.95 -0.17 -26.35
N LEU A 4 -5.42 -1.03 -25.43
CA LEU A 4 -5.89 -0.58 -24.12
C LEU A 4 -4.74 -0.05 -23.26
N LEU A 5 -3.64 -0.79 -23.16
CA LEU A 5 -2.46 -0.34 -22.40
C LEU A 5 -1.88 0.95 -22.98
N ARG A 6 -1.82 1.08 -24.31
CA ARG A 6 -1.40 2.32 -24.98
C ARG A 6 -2.32 3.49 -24.61
N HIS A 7 -3.63 3.30 -24.74
CA HIS A 7 -4.62 4.33 -24.43
C HIS A 7 -4.50 4.80 -22.96
N ILE A 8 -4.36 3.88 -22.01
CA ILE A 8 -4.18 4.22 -20.59
C ILE A 8 -2.86 4.99 -20.37
N SER A 9 -1.76 4.56 -20.99
CA SER A 9 -0.48 5.29 -20.90
C SER A 9 -0.58 6.72 -21.44
N ASP A 10 -1.26 6.90 -22.58
CA ASP A 10 -1.44 8.22 -23.19
C ASP A 10 -2.29 9.13 -22.27
N LEU A 11 -3.38 8.61 -21.71
CA LEU A 11 -4.23 9.32 -20.75
C LEU A 11 -3.47 9.75 -19.48
N ILE A 12 -2.65 8.86 -18.93
CA ILE A 12 -1.83 9.17 -17.74
C ILE A 12 -0.82 10.28 -18.07
N LYS A 13 -0.20 10.22 -19.25
CA LYS A 13 0.76 11.23 -19.68
C LYS A 13 0.11 12.59 -19.87
N GLU A 14 -1.03 12.64 -20.55
CA GLU A 14 -1.77 13.88 -20.82
C GLU A 14 -2.27 14.54 -19.53
N LYS A 15 -2.89 13.76 -18.64
CA LYS A 15 -3.55 14.30 -17.45
C LYS A 15 -2.60 14.57 -16.28
N HIS A 16 -1.54 13.77 -16.16
CA HIS A 16 -0.66 13.79 -14.98
C HIS A 16 0.81 14.06 -15.32
N GLY A 17 1.18 14.15 -16.61
CA GLY A 17 2.57 14.35 -17.03
C GLY A 17 3.48 13.14 -16.80
N ILE A 18 2.94 12.03 -16.28
CA ILE A 18 3.69 10.83 -15.91
C ILE A 18 3.96 9.98 -17.15
N THR A 19 5.24 9.62 -17.36
CA THR A 19 5.63 8.70 -18.44
C THR A 19 5.46 7.25 -17.97
N CYS A 20 4.72 6.44 -18.73
CA CYS A 20 4.53 5.02 -18.42
C CYS A 20 5.45 4.13 -19.25
N SER A 21 6.04 3.12 -18.61
CA SER A 21 6.59 1.94 -19.28
C SER A 21 5.54 0.82 -19.30
N LYS A 22 5.66 -0.10 -20.27
CA LYS A 22 4.78 -1.26 -20.41
C LYS A 22 5.65 -2.51 -20.41
N ILE A 23 5.35 -3.44 -19.52
CA ILE A 23 6.04 -4.73 -19.41
C ILE A 23 4.99 -5.82 -19.65
N GLN A 24 5.34 -6.81 -20.47
CA GLN A 24 4.47 -7.94 -20.77
C GLN A 24 5.29 -9.22 -20.71
N GLU A 25 5.07 -10.00 -19.67
CA GLU A 25 5.74 -11.28 -19.45
C GLU A 25 4.80 -12.46 -19.71
N LYS A 26 5.39 -13.62 -20.03
CA LYS A 26 4.69 -14.89 -20.17
C LYS A 26 5.26 -15.88 -19.15
N GLY A 27 4.42 -16.36 -18.26
CA GLY A 27 4.82 -17.33 -17.23
C GLY A 27 3.88 -17.29 -16.04
N ASP A 28 4.34 -17.83 -14.92
CA ASP A 28 3.65 -17.71 -13.64
C ASP A 28 3.64 -16.25 -13.14
N PHE A 29 2.49 -15.79 -12.65
CA PHE A 29 2.32 -14.40 -12.23
C PHE A 29 3.28 -13.99 -11.10
N LEU A 30 3.46 -14.86 -10.09
CA LEU A 30 4.29 -14.53 -8.93
C LEU A 30 5.76 -14.51 -9.33
N GLU A 31 6.21 -15.54 -10.04
CA GLU A 31 7.59 -15.64 -10.52
C GLU A 31 7.99 -14.42 -11.37
N GLN A 32 7.18 -14.10 -12.40
CA GLN A 32 7.49 -12.98 -13.29
C GLN A 32 7.47 -11.64 -12.55
N SER A 33 6.53 -11.46 -11.61
CA SER A 33 6.47 -10.22 -10.84
C SER A 33 7.67 -10.06 -9.90
N PHE A 34 8.07 -11.10 -9.17
CA PHE A 34 9.20 -11.01 -8.23
C PHE A 34 10.55 -10.83 -8.93
N ASN A 35 10.71 -11.30 -10.16
CA ASN A 35 11.90 -11.06 -10.97
C ASN A 35 12.05 -9.61 -11.43
N LEU A 36 10.94 -8.85 -11.48
CA LEU A 36 10.92 -7.45 -11.94
C LEU A 36 10.99 -6.44 -10.79
N LEU A 37 10.61 -6.83 -9.57
CA LEU A 37 10.40 -5.90 -8.46
C LEU A 37 11.66 -5.67 -7.63
N HIS A 38 11.86 -4.42 -7.26
CA HIS A 38 12.92 -3.97 -6.37
C HIS A 38 12.34 -3.56 -5.01
N GLU A 39 13.16 -3.59 -3.96
CA GLU A 39 12.73 -3.32 -2.57
C GLU A 39 12.02 -1.97 -2.39
N ASN A 40 12.39 -0.97 -3.17
CA ASN A 40 11.86 0.40 -3.08
C ASN A 40 10.62 0.63 -3.95
N ASP A 41 10.17 -0.38 -4.69
CA ASP A 41 8.98 -0.26 -5.52
C ASP A 41 7.71 -0.20 -4.66
N ILE A 42 6.68 0.42 -5.24
CA ILE A 42 5.32 0.37 -4.71
C ILE A 42 4.47 -0.32 -5.76
N VAL A 43 3.94 -1.48 -5.39
CA VAL A 43 3.07 -2.28 -6.24
C VAL A 43 1.62 -1.97 -5.92
N ILE A 44 0.85 -1.65 -6.96
CA ILE A 44 -0.58 -1.37 -6.85
C ILE A 44 -1.35 -2.49 -7.54
N LEU A 45 -2.19 -3.22 -6.79
CA LEU A 45 -2.96 -4.36 -7.29
C LEU A 45 -4.43 -4.26 -6.90
N GLY A 46 -5.32 -4.72 -7.78
CA GLY A 46 -6.70 -4.97 -7.39
C GLY A 46 -6.79 -6.12 -6.38
N ARG A 47 -7.78 -6.10 -5.47
CA ARG A 47 -7.94 -7.14 -4.44
C ARG A 47 -8.26 -8.53 -4.98
N VAL A 48 -9.02 -8.63 -6.07
CA VAL A 48 -9.52 -9.89 -6.63
C VAL A 48 -9.44 -9.83 -8.16
N GLY A 49 -9.02 -10.94 -8.79
CA GLY A 49 -8.92 -11.06 -10.24
C GLY A 49 -10.24 -11.47 -10.91
N GLU A 50 -10.35 -11.22 -12.21
CA GLU A 50 -11.56 -11.44 -13.04
C GLU A 50 -12.12 -12.87 -12.99
N ARG A 51 -11.24 -13.88 -12.88
CA ARG A 51 -11.59 -15.31 -12.89
C ARG A 51 -11.67 -15.95 -11.52
N ALA A 52 -11.62 -15.17 -10.44
CA ALA A 52 -11.71 -15.74 -9.12
C ALA A 52 -13.09 -16.42 -8.94
N ALA A 53 -13.10 -17.73 -8.69
CA ALA A 53 -14.25 -18.43 -8.10
C ALA A 53 -14.65 -17.83 -6.74
N GLU A 54 -13.80 -16.95 -6.22
CA GLU A 54 -13.79 -16.31 -4.92
C GLU A 54 -14.37 -14.88 -4.96
N LYS A 55 -15.40 -14.60 -5.80
CA LYS A 55 -16.04 -13.26 -5.87
C LYS A 55 -16.49 -12.69 -4.51
N HIS A 56 -16.60 -13.54 -3.48
CA HIS A 56 -16.98 -13.18 -2.12
C HIS A 56 -15.81 -13.06 -1.13
N LYS A 57 -14.55 -13.34 -1.53
CA LYS A 57 -13.40 -13.16 -0.65
C LYS A 57 -12.95 -11.69 -0.62
N PRO A 58 -12.43 -11.18 0.51
CA PRO A 58 -11.91 -9.83 0.60
C PRO A 58 -10.62 -9.62 -0.21
N ILE A 59 -9.80 -10.67 -0.38
CA ILE A 59 -8.56 -10.73 -1.17
C ILE A 59 -8.52 -12.08 -1.89
N GLY A 60 -8.12 -12.08 -3.17
CA GLY A 60 -7.97 -13.31 -3.97
C GLY A 60 -6.64 -14.01 -3.72
N SER A 61 -6.62 -15.34 -3.86
CA SER A 61 -5.46 -16.18 -3.51
C SER A 61 -4.12 -15.73 -4.14
N ASN A 62 -4.11 -15.30 -5.42
CA ASN A 62 -2.87 -14.81 -6.06
C ASN A 62 -2.35 -13.51 -5.43
N VAL A 63 -3.24 -12.60 -5.05
CA VAL A 63 -2.88 -11.33 -4.40
C VAL A 63 -2.34 -11.61 -3.00
N GLU A 64 -2.96 -12.54 -2.28
CA GLU A 64 -2.51 -12.98 -0.96
C GLU A 64 -1.11 -13.58 -1.00
N ASN A 65 -0.86 -14.50 -1.94
CA ASN A 65 0.46 -15.10 -2.14
C ASN A 65 1.50 -14.06 -2.58
N PHE A 66 1.09 -13.10 -3.41
CA PHE A 66 1.96 -11.99 -3.81
C PHE A 66 2.37 -11.13 -2.61
N ILE A 67 1.42 -10.73 -1.75
CA ILE A 67 1.72 -9.94 -0.55
C ILE A 67 2.69 -10.68 0.38
N ARG A 68 2.57 -12.01 0.49
CA ARG A 68 3.48 -12.82 1.32
C ARG A 68 4.90 -12.91 0.77
N GLY A 69 5.07 -12.90 -0.55
CA GLY A 69 6.37 -13.06 -1.20
C GLY A 69 7.04 -11.75 -1.61
N ALA A 70 6.28 -10.65 -1.71
CA ALA A 70 6.81 -9.36 -2.16
C ALA A 70 7.85 -8.81 -1.17
N ASN A 71 8.98 -8.34 -1.69
CA ASN A 71 10.03 -7.65 -0.95
C ASN A 71 9.85 -6.11 -0.93
N CYS A 72 8.71 -5.63 -1.43
CA CYS A 72 8.43 -4.21 -1.66
C CYS A 72 7.07 -3.83 -1.05
N THR A 73 6.69 -2.55 -1.16
CA THR A 73 5.42 -2.08 -0.58
C THR A 73 4.27 -2.47 -1.50
N VAL A 74 3.23 -3.13 -0.95
CA VAL A 74 2.04 -3.52 -1.72
C VAL A 74 0.82 -2.75 -1.26
N LEU A 75 0.18 -2.03 -2.18
CA LEU A 75 -1.10 -1.35 -2.00
C LEU A 75 -2.19 -2.11 -2.75
N THR A 76 -3.20 -2.57 -2.02
CA THR A 76 -4.38 -3.18 -2.65
C THR A 76 -5.51 -2.16 -2.82
N ILE A 77 -6.18 -2.20 -3.97
CA ILE A 77 -7.27 -1.30 -4.32
C ILE A 77 -8.58 -2.10 -4.47
N GLY A 78 -9.65 -1.57 -3.89
CA GLY A 78 -11.01 -2.10 -4.07
C GLY A 78 -11.63 -1.73 -5.42
N GLU A 79 -12.85 -2.19 -5.66
CA GLU A 79 -13.57 -1.94 -6.92
C GLU A 79 -13.91 -0.45 -7.08
N ASN A 80 -14.35 0.18 -6.00
CA ASN A 80 -14.70 1.60 -5.98
C ASN A 80 -13.54 2.42 -5.40
N PHE A 81 -13.05 3.38 -6.19
CA PHE A 81 -12.06 4.34 -5.73
C PHE A 81 -12.72 5.60 -5.17
N LYS A 82 -12.32 5.98 -3.97
CA LYS A 82 -12.57 7.30 -3.38
C LYS A 82 -11.23 7.83 -2.89
N VAL A 83 -10.95 9.11 -3.16
CA VAL A 83 -9.73 9.77 -2.68
C VAL A 83 -9.67 9.61 -1.14
N PRO A 84 -8.63 8.98 -0.60
CA PRO A 84 -8.52 8.76 0.83
C PRO A 84 -8.37 10.11 1.54
N THR A 85 -8.99 10.23 2.71
CA THR A 85 -8.84 11.41 3.60
C THR A 85 -8.18 11.03 4.93
N ARG A 86 -8.04 9.73 5.18
CA ARG A 86 -7.49 9.15 6.41
C ARG A 86 -6.85 7.81 6.11
N PHE A 87 -5.88 7.42 6.93
CA PHE A 87 -5.30 6.08 6.92
C PHE A 87 -5.11 5.55 8.34
N ILE A 88 -4.99 4.24 8.46
CA ILE A 88 -4.70 3.57 9.73
C ILE A 88 -3.28 3.04 9.66
N PHE A 89 -2.48 3.36 10.68
CA PHE A 89 -1.20 2.73 10.92
C PHE A 89 -1.33 1.81 12.14
N ALA A 90 -1.48 0.51 11.88
CA ALA A 90 -1.44 -0.50 12.93
C ALA A 90 0.03 -0.69 13.37
N TYR A 91 0.31 -0.36 14.62
CA TYR A 91 1.66 -0.32 15.17
C TYR A 91 1.81 -1.35 16.29
N GLU A 92 2.76 -2.27 16.16
CA GLU A 92 3.08 -3.27 17.19
C GLU A 92 4.55 -3.26 17.65
N TYR A 93 5.30 -2.20 17.32
CA TYR A 93 6.70 -1.99 17.71
C TYR A 93 7.74 -2.92 17.06
N SER A 94 7.38 -3.76 16.07
CA SER A 94 8.38 -4.49 15.28
C SER A 94 9.36 -3.60 14.52
N PRO A 95 10.51 -4.16 14.09
CA PRO A 95 11.42 -3.47 13.17
C PRO A 95 10.74 -2.97 11.88
N THR A 96 9.73 -3.69 11.38
CA THR A 96 8.93 -3.28 10.22
C THR A 96 8.10 -2.04 10.53
N CYS A 97 7.41 -2.02 11.67
CA CYS A 97 6.67 -0.85 12.13
C CYS A 97 7.58 0.37 12.27
N GLN A 98 8.77 0.21 12.85
CA GLN A 98 9.72 1.31 13.00
C GLN A 98 10.25 1.84 11.64
N LYS A 99 10.54 0.93 10.68
CA LYS A 99 10.92 1.33 9.31
C LYS A 99 9.78 2.08 8.62
N MET A 100 8.54 1.59 8.80
CA MET A 100 7.34 2.20 8.22
C MET A 100 7.05 3.57 8.82
N MET A 101 7.18 3.74 10.14
CA MET A 101 7.02 5.03 10.82
C MET A 101 7.93 6.11 10.21
N ARG A 102 9.21 5.79 9.99
CA ARG A 102 10.15 6.71 9.33
C ARG A 102 9.73 7.04 7.90
N ARG A 103 9.24 6.05 7.14
CA ARG A 103 8.72 6.26 5.78
C ARG A 103 7.46 7.15 5.77
N ILE A 104 6.54 6.93 6.70
CA ILE A 104 5.30 7.73 6.85
C ILE A 104 5.65 9.19 7.14
N ALA A 105 6.59 9.44 8.07
CA ALA A 105 7.03 10.79 8.41
C ALA A 105 7.64 11.56 7.23
N GLN A 106 8.18 10.86 6.23
CA GLN A 106 8.81 11.42 5.03
C GLN A 106 7.87 11.42 3.81
N SER A 107 6.64 10.92 3.95
CA SER A 107 5.73 10.69 2.83
C SER A 107 4.86 11.91 2.52
N ASP A 108 5.08 12.54 1.36
CA ASP A 108 4.18 13.60 0.87
C ASP A 108 2.76 13.09 0.61
N LEU A 109 2.62 11.81 0.23
CA LEU A 109 1.33 11.18 -0.01
C LEU A 109 0.49 11.10 1.27
N LEU A 110 1.11 10.70 2.38
CA LEU A 110 0.39 10.45 3.64
C LEU A 110 0.27 11.69 4.52
N ARG A 111 1.18 12.65 4.38
CA ARG A 111 1.23 13.86 5.23
C ARG A 111 -0.04 14.72 5.17
N THR A 112 -0.79 14.66 4.07
CA THR A 112 -2.05 15.41 3.91
C THR A 112 -3.28 14.67 4.47
N LEU A 113 -3.11 13.43 4.92
CA LEU A 113 -4.18 12.57 5.44
C LEU A 113 -4.12 12.51 6.97
N GLN A 114 -5.28 12.41 7.62
CA GLN A 114 -5.30 12.11 9.05
C GLN A 114 -4.81 10.67 9.30
N CYS A 115 -3.81 10.53 10.16
CA CYS A 115 -3.27 9.25 10.59
C CYS A 115 -3.98 8.77 11.85
N HIS A 116 -4.63 7.62 11.78
CA HIS A 116 -5.07 6.89 12.96
C HIS A 116 -3.95 5.91 13.36
N LEU A 117 -3.21 6.23 14.43
CA LEU A 117 -2.18 5.36 14.99
C LEU A 117 -2.84 4.37 15.95
N VAL A 118 -2.85 3.08 15.59
CA VAL A 118 -3.64 2.06 16.30
C VAL A 118 -2.74 0.99 16.89
N TYR A 119 -2.95 0.66 18.15
CA TYR A 119 -2.39 -0.54 18.79
C TYR A 119 -3.49 -1.39 19.41
N VAL A 120 -3.32 -2.72 19.31
CA VAL A 120 -4.15 -3.73 19.96
C VAL A 120 -3.25 -4.58 20.85
N GLY A 121 -3.46 -4.55 22.17
CA GLY A 121 -2.66 -5.30 23.14
C GLY A 121 -2.79 -4.75 24.56
N ASP A 122 -1.86 -5.08 25.45
CA ASP A 122 -1.89 -4.73 26.88
C ASP A 122 -0.90 -3.61 27.27
N HIS A 123 -0.05 -3.18 26.32
CA HIS A 123 1.00 -2.18 26.51
C HIS A 123 0.75 -0.87 25.72
N PRO A 124 -0.26 -0.05 26.05
CA PRO A 124 -0.57 1.18 25.30
C PRO A 124 0.60 2.16 25.20
N GLU A 125 1.56 2.10 26.14
CA GLU A 125 2.76 2.93 26.17
C GLU A 125 3.64 2.81 24.92
N ILE A 126 3.52 1.72 24.14
CA ILE A 126 4.28 1.57 22.90
C ILE A 126 3.92 2.62 21.85
N LEU A 127 2.76 3.28 21.99
CA LEU A 127 2.33 4.35 21.08
C LEU A 127 2.97 5.70 21.40
N ASN A 128 3.61 5.88 22.56
CA ASN A 128 4.16 7.17 22.99
C ASN A 128 5.24 7.71 22.04
N GLU A 129 6.22 6.85 21.69
CA GLU A 129 7.30 7.20 20.77
C GLU A 129 6.80 7.50 19.34
N PRO A 130 6.03 6.61 18.69
CA PRO A 130 5.54 6.88 17.34
C PRO A 130 4.56 8.06 17.27
N GLU A 131 3.74 8.28 18.30
CA GLU A 131 2.89 9.46 18.36
C GLU A 131 3.72 10.75 18.37
N HIS A 132 4.73 10.82 19.25
CA HIS A 132 5.59 11.99 19.34
C HIS A 132 6.35 12.24 18.04
N TYR A 133 6.96 11.19 17.49
CA TYR A 133 7.74 11.25 16.27
C TYR A 133 6.91 11.72 15.07
N LEU A 134 5.73 11.13 14.84
CA LEU A 134 4.88 11.48 13.71
C LEU A 134 4.23 12.87 13.87
N LYS A 135 3.92 13.31 15.10
CA LYS A 135 3.44 14.68 15.35
C LYS A 135 4.52 15.71 15.02
N GLN A 136 5.77 15.46 15.41
CA GLN A 136 6.90 16.33 15.06
C GLN A 136 7.15 16.39 13.56
N ALA A 137 6.87 15.31 12.83
CA ALA A 137 6.90 15.28 11.36
C ALA A 137 5.72 16.03 10.70
N GLY A 138 4.79 16.58 11.49
CA GLY A 138 3.68 17.40 11.00
C GLY A 138 2.45 16.62 10.55
N LEU A 139 2.30 15.36 10.97
CA LEU A 139 1.08 14.59 10.69
C LEU A 139 -0.05 14.96 11.66
N ASP A 140 -1.28 15.04 11.14
CA ASP A 140 -2.51 15.05 11.94
C ASP A 140 -2.78 13.64 12.47
N LEU A 141 -2.78 13.45 13.78
CA LEU A 141 -2.77 12.13 14.43
C LEU A 141 -3.91 11.95 15.43
N VAL A 142 -4.54 10.78 15.32
CA VAL A 142 -5.49 10.25 16.30
C VAL A 142 -4.96 8.92 16.82
N THR A 143 -4.53 8.89 18.07
CA THR A 143 -4.06 7.66 18.73
C THR A 143 -5.26 6.84 19.19
N VAL A 144 -5.28 5.55 18.87
CA VAL A 144 -6.36 4.63 19.25
C VAL A 144 -5.76 3.37 19.84
N TYR A 145 -6.16 3.07 21.06
CA TYR A 145 -5.78 1.85 21.75
C TYR A 145 -6.98 0.92 21.91
N ARG A 146 -6.77 -0.39 21.74
CA ARG A 146 -7.74 -1.45 22.02
C ARG A 146 -7.06 -2.57 22.81
N TYR A 147 -7.81 -3.15 23.74
CA TYR A 147 -7.45 -4.35 24.47
C TYR A 147 -8.17 -5.55 23.85
#